data_AF-A0A3M1HPY2-F1
#
_entry.id   AF-A0A3M1HPY2-F1
#
_cell.length_a   1.000
_cell.length_b   1.000
_cell.length_c   1.000
_cell.angle_alpha   90.00
_cell.angle_beta   90.00
_cell.angle_gamma   90.00
#
_symmetry.space_group_name_H-M   'P 1'
#
loop_
_entity.id
_entity.type
_entity.pdbx_description
1 polymer ?
#
loop_
_entity_poly.entity_id
_entity_poly.type
_entity_poly.pdbx_seq_one_letter_code
_entity_poly.pdbx_strand_id
1 'polypeptide(L)'
;FHLACDASNDEAVLRLRERKGRVDKPFALMAPDLDTVSRFAWVSQAEARLLTGRERPIVLLRKKENAALSAAVAPGNPYVGFMLPYTPLHYLLLDFPPDLREKMAASVLVMTSGNYSDEPIVKDNEEARRRLAGLADAFLMHDREIHMHCDDSVIRVFRERELPIRRSRGYAPFPVRLPFGLPPTLAVGGELKSTFCLIRDDYAFMSQHIGDMENLETLEAFARAQSHFRHIFRVEPEVVVADLHPRYLSTRWAQEHSPAGALVQVQHHHAHIAAVMAEHGLEGNEPVIGFSFDGTGYGTDGAIWGGELLLADYDGFRRLAHLEYFPLPGGDAAIRRPYRVALAQLWAAGIPWSADIPSLRACPAEEQRILERQLARSIHTVPCSSMGRLFDAVASLADVRHTITYEAQAAIELEALADGDTGAGYAFALPDELDPTATRTIGVAPVLAAVVADVRAGVPAAVIAARFHQAVAELILRLSLAVRRAAGYNTVALSGGVFQNITLLEQACRRLEDAGFQVLYHHLVPPNDGGLALGQAVIGGRVHLRSRKSS
;
A
#
# COMPACT_ATOMS: atom_id res chain seq x y z
N PHE A 1 16.26 -4.55 -16.09
CA PHE A 1 17.36 -5.34 -15.52
C PHE A 1 17.03 -5.78 -14.10
N HIS A 2 17.52 -6.94 -13.68
CA HIS A 2 17.47 -7.39 -12.29
C HIS A 2 18.89 -7.51 -11.72
N LEU A 3 19.03 -7.32 -10.41
CA LEU A 3 20.21 -7.72 -9.65
C LEU A 3 19.93 -9.09 -9.04
N ALA A 4 20.87 -10.01 -9.23
CA ALA A 4 20.73 -11.39 -8.78
C ALA A 4 21.94 -11.87 -7.98
N CYS A 5 21.67 -12.65 -6.93
CA CYS A 5 22.67 -13.37 -6.15
C CYS A 5 22.03 -14.62 -5.53
N ASP A 6 22.85 -15.55 -5.05
CA ASP A 6 22.37 -16.75 -4.33
C ASP A 6 21.65 -16.34 -3.03
N ALA A 7 20.38 -16.72 -2.91
CA ALA A 7 19.55 -16.37 -1.76
C ALA A 7 19.93 -17.11 -0.46
N SER A 8 20.75 -18.16 -0.55
CA SER A 8 21.31 -18.90 0.58
C SER A 8 22.67 -18.37 1.03
N ASN A 9 23.33 -17.54 0.22
CA ASN A 9 24.62 -16.96 0.55
C ASN A 9 24.45 -15.63 1.31
N ASP A 10 24.62 -15.68 2.63
CA ASP A 10 24.42 -14.53 3.51
C ASP A 10 25.33 -13.34 3.17
N GLU A 11 26.60 -13.59 2.85
CA GLU A 11 27.57 -12.56 2.47
C GLU A 11 27.14 -11.84 1.18
N ALA A 12 26.68 -12.59 0.18
CA ALA A 12 26.22 -12.02 -1.08
C ALA A 12 24.94 -11.19 -0.91
N VAL A 13 23.99 -11.65 -0.10
CA VAL A 13 22.74 -10.95 0.18
C VAL A 13 23.00 -9.66 0.97
N LEU A 14 23.84 -9.71 2.01
CA LEU A 14 24.22 -8.54 2.80
C LEU A 14 24.96 -7.49 1.96
N ARG A 15 25.90 -7.92 1.12
CA ARG A 15 26.61 -7.02 0.20
C ARG A 15 25.67 -6.36 -0.80
N LEU A 16 24.70 -7.10 -1.32
CA LEU A 16 23.67 -6.53 -2.20
C LEU A 16 22.83 -5.45 -1.48
N ARG A 17 22.46 -5.68 -0.21
CA ARG A 17 21.75 -4.68 0.60
C ARG A 17 22.55 -3.41 0.80
N GLU A 18 23.81 -3.57 1.19
CA GLU A 18 24.74 -2.47 1.43
C GLU A 18 24.88 -1.61 0.17
N ARG A 19 25.24 -2.23 -0.96
CA ARG A 19 25.44 -1.51 -2.23
C ARG A 19 24.16 -0.82 -2.71
N LYS A 20 22.98 -1.44 -2.53
CA LYS A 20 21.69 -0.89 -2.95
C LYS A 20 21.13 0.17 -1.99
N GLY A 21 21.70 0.31 -0.78
CA GLY A 21 21.13 1.14 0.28
C GLY A 21 19.77 0.62 0.78
N ARG A 22 19.49 -0.67 0.60
CA ARG A 22 18.20 -1.30 0.94
C ARG A 22 18.33 -2.15 2.19
N VAL A 23 18.13 -1.53 3.35
CA VAL A 23 18.40 -2.13 4.67
C VAL A 23 17.42 -3.28 4.97
N ASP A 24 16.11 -3.03 5.10
CA ASP A 24 15.18 -4.08 5.57
C ASP A 24 14.18 -4.58 4.52
N LYS A 25 13.89 -3.79 3.47
CA LYS A 25 12.81 -4.13 2.52
C LYS A 25 13.06 -5.53 1.90
N PRO A 26 12.11 -6.48 2.01
CA PRO A 26 12.31 -7.88 1.59
C PRO A 26 12.71 -8.01 0.11
N PHE A 27 13.58 -8.96 -0.21
CA PHE A 27 13.92 -9.30 -1.59
C PHE A 27 12.94 -10.32 -2.17
N ALA A 28 12.68 -10.18 -3.47
CA ALA A 28 11.98 -11.20 -4.24
C ALA A 28 12.96 -12.30 -4.65
N LEU A 29 12.48 -13.53 -4.70
CA LEU A 29 13.23 -14.73 -5.01
C LEU A 29 12.70 -15.38 -6.27
N MET A 30 13.56 -16.01 -7.04
CA MET A 30 13.20 -16.90 -8.15
C MET A 30 13.66 -18.32 -7.84
N ALA A 31 12.74 -19.26 -7.97
CA ALA A 31 12.96 -20.70 -7.81
C ALA A 31 12.64 -21.43 -9.12
N PRO A 32 13.30 -22.55 -9.47
CA PRO A 32 13.10 -23.25 -10.73
C PRO A 32 11.68 -23.82 -10.90
N ASP A 33 11.08 -24.29 -9.81
CA ASP A 33 9.80 -25.00 -9.80
C ASP A 33 9.05 -24.83 -8.47
N LEU A 34 7.78 -25.25 -8.48
CA LEU A 34 6.89 -25.17 -7.32
C LEU A 34 7.35 -26.07 -6.16
N ASP A 35 7.96 -27.22 -6.47
CA ASP A 35 8.50 -28.14 -5.47
C ASP A 35 9.61 -27.45 -4.67
N THR A 36 10.46 -26.68 -5.36
CA THR A 36 11.50 -25.89 -4.72
C THR A 36 10.92 -24.81 -3.82
N VAL A 37 9.93 -24.05 -4.29
CA VAL A 37 9.24 -23.03 -3.46
C VAL A 37 8.66 -23.67 -2.19
N SER A 38 8.05 -24.84 -2.33
CA SER A 38 7.40 -25.57 -1.23
C SER A 38 8.38 -26.06 -0.15
N ARG A 39 9.70 -26.10 -0.43
CA ARG A 39 10.72 -26.37 0.59
C ARG A 39 10.92 -25.18 1.54
N PHE A 40 10.68 -23.96 1.07
CA PHE A 40 10.97 -22.73 1.82
C PHE A 40 9.73 -22.01 2.35
N ALA A 41 8.56 -22.24 1.75
CA ALA A 41 7.33 -21.58 2.11
C ALA A 41 6.13 -22.54 2.07
N TRP A 42 5.06 -22.15 2.77
CA TRP A 42 3.75 -22.77 2.61
C TRP A 42 3.11 -22.23 1.34
N VAL A 43 2.49 -23.12 0.56
CA VAL A 43 1.85 -22.78 -0.71
C VAL A 43 0.47 -23.42 -0.76
N SER A 44 -0.55 -22.59 -0.75
CA SER A 44 -1.95 -22.96 -1.00
C SER A 44 -2.18 -23.26 -2.49
N GLN A 45 -3.35 -23.81 -2.80
CA GLN A 45 -3.72 -24.09 -4.18
C GLN A 45 -3.84 -22.81 -5.03
N ALA A 46 -4.42 -21.73 -4.48
CA ALA A 46 -4.49 -20.43 -5.14
C ALA A 46 -3.10 -19.86 -5.41
N GLU A 47 -2.20 -19.88 -4.43
CA GLU A 47 -0.82 -19.40 -4.59
C GLU A 47 -0.05 -20.21 -5.65
N ALA A 48 -0.22 -21.53 -5.67
CA ALA A 48 0.37 -22.41 -6.68
C ALA A 48 -0.15 -22.07 -8.09
N ARG A 49 -1.46 -21.81 -8.24
CA ARG A 49 -2.05 -21.38 -9.52
C ARG A 49 -1.45 -20.07 -10.02
N LEU A 50 -1.20 -19.10 -9.12
CA LEU A 50 -0.56 -17.83 -9.49
C LEU A 50 0.90 -18.00 -9.91
N LEU A 51 1.68 -18.77 -9.13
CA LEU A 51 3.09 -19.03 -9.43
C LEU A 51 3.27 -19.75 -10.78
N THR A 52 2.35 -20.67 -11.10
CA THR A 52 2.39 -21.48 -12.34
C THR A 52 1.65 -20.85 -13.51
N GLY A 53 0.83 -19.82 -13.25
CA GLY A 53 0.07 -19.07 -14.25
C GLY A 53 0.97 -18.35 -15.26
N ARG A 54 0.37 -17.87 -16.35
CA ARG A 54 1.12 -17.20 -17.43
C ARG A 54 1.73 -15.87 -16.98
N GLU A 55 1.09 -15.20 -16.02
CA GLU A 55 1.48 -13.90 -15.48
C GLU A 55 2.79 -13.98 -14.67
N ARG A 56 3.08 -15.13 -14.05
CA ARG A 56 4.29 -15.40 -13.24
C ARG A 56 4.65 -14.25 -12.27
N PRO A 57 3.72 -13.75 -11.44
CA PRO A 57 4.02 -12.68 -10.49
C PRO A 57 4.95 -13.17 -9.38
N ILE A 58 5.46 -12.21 -8.59
CA ILE A 58 5.99 -12.49 -7.25
C ILE A 58 4.78 -12.71 -6.35
N VAL A 59 4.67 -13.91 -5.77
CA VAL A 59 3.64 -14.26 -4.79
C VAL A 59 4.25 -14.19 -3.39
N LEU A 60 3.61 -13.46 -2.47
CA LEU A 60 4.05 -13.38 -1.08
C LEU A 60 3.54 -14.59 -0.30
N LEU A 61 4.46 -15.46 0.14
CA LEU A 61 4.16 -16.74 0.77
C LEU A 61 4.64 -16.76 2.22
N ARG A 62 3.92 -17.46 3.10
CA ARG A 62 4.35 -17.64 4.50
C ARG A 62 5.58 -18.56 4.53
N LYS A 63 6.70 -18.03 5.04
CA LYS A 63 7.97 -18.74 5.18
C LYS A 63 7.84 -19.92 6.16
N LYS A 64 8.51 -21.03 5.85
CA LYS A 64 8.71 -22.14 6.79
C LYS A 64 9.87 -21.83 7.73
N GLU A 65 9.78 -22.31 8.97
CA GLU A 65 10.89 -22.20 9.92
C GLU A 65 12.12 -22.94 9.38
N ASN A 66 13.31 -22.40 9.66
CA ASN A 66 14.60 -22.98 9.25
C ASN A 66 14.76 -23.24 7.74
N ALA A 67 14.08 -22.45 6.90
CA ALA A 67 14.36 -22.37 5.48
C ALA A 67 15.86 -22.09 5.27
N ALA A 68 16.53 -22.86 4.40
CA ALA A 68 17.94 -22.68 4.04
C ALA A 68 18.15 -21.44 3.14
N LEU A 69 17.66 -20.28 3.59
CA LEU A 69 17.77 -18.97 2.99
C LEU A 69 18.46 -18.04 4.00
N SER A 70 19.21 -17.06 3.51
CA SER A 70 19.74 -16.00 4.36
C SER A 70 18.59 -15.28 5.10
N ALA A 71 18.76 -15.06 6.40
CA ALA A 71 17.82 -14.26 7.18
C ALA A 71 17.72 -12.82 6.65
N ALA A 72 18.77 -12.33 5.97
CA ALA A 72 18.79 -11.04 5.32
C ALA A 72 17.88 -10.97 4.08
N VAL A 73 17.33 -12.06 3.54
CA VAL A 73 16.38 -11.96 2.41
C VAL A 73 15.11 -11.18 2.80
N ALA A 74 14.55 -11.48 3.97
CA ALA A 74 13.34 -10.85 4.50
C ALA A 74 13.48 -10.68 6.03
N PRO A 75 14.28 -9.71 6.50
CA PRO A 75 14.54 -9.48 7.92
C PRO A 75 13.26 -9.20 8.69
N GLY A 76 13.01 -9.94 9.79
CA GLY A 76 11.84 -9.74 10.65
C GLY A 76 10.47 -10.01 9.99
N ASN A 77 10.44 -10.47 8.73
CA ASN A 77 9.19 -10.68 8.01
C ASN A 77 8.89 -12.19 7.88
N PRO A 78 7.68 -12.64 8.28
CA PRO A 78 7.27 -14.04 8.14
C PRO A 78 6.89 -14.40 6.70
N TYR A 79 6.79 -13.43 5.79
CA TYR A 79 6.51 -13.64 4.38
C TYR A 79 7.77 -13.46 3.52
N VAL A 80 7.81 -14.18 2.41
CA VAL A 80 8.85 -14.10 1.39
C VAL A 80 8.20 -14.11 0.01
N GLY A 81 8.69 -13.26 -0.90
CA GLY A 81 8.16 -13.18 -2.25
C GLY A 81 8.87 -14.17 -3.18
N PHE A 82 8.14 -15.12 -3.76
CA PHE A 82 8.66 -16.05 -4.76
C PHE A 82 8.03 -15.82 -6.13
N MET A 83 8.83 -15.95 -7.19
CA MET A 83 8.36 -16.08 -8.56
C MET A 83 9.02 -17.29 -9.24
N LEU A 84 8.42 -17.75 -10.34
CA LEU A 84 8.95 -18.81 -11.18
C LEU A 84 9.50 -18.25 -12.51
N PRO A 85 10.34 -19.00 -13.24
CA PRO A 85 10.92 -18.58 -14.52
C PRO A 85 9.86 -18.20 -15.53
N TYR A 86 9.96 -16.95 -16.02
CA TYR A 86 9.02 -16.39 -16.98
C TYR A 86 9.64 -16.03 -18.34
N THR A 87 10.93 -16.32 -18.55
CA THR A 87 11.61 -16.19 -19.85
C THR A 87 12.52 -17.41 -20.09
N PRO A 88 12.84 -17.75 -21.34
CA PRO A 88 13.79 -18.84 -21.63
C PRO A 88 15.14 -18.65 -20.92
N LEU A 89 15.60 -17.40 -20.79
CA LEU A 89 16.84 -17.09 -20.08
C LEU A 89 16.79 -17.53 -18.62
N HIS A 90 15.66 -17.36 -17.94
CA HIS A 90 15.51 -17.78 -16.54
C HIS A 90 15.56 -19.31 -16.38
N TYR A 91 14.99 -20.05 -17.33
CA TYR A 91 15.11 -21.51 -17.32
C TYR A 91 16.56 -21.96 -17.49
N LEU A 92 17.31 -21.35 -18.42
CA LEU A 92 18.73 -21.64 -18.62
C LEU A 92 19.58 -21.21 -17.42
N LEU A 93 19.26 -20.08 -16.79
CA LEU A 93 19.99 -19.56 -15.63
C LEU A 93 19.85 -20.47 -14.40
N LEU A 94 18.69 -21.12 -14.24
CA LEU A 94 18.41 -22.01 -13.11
C LEU A 94 18.66 -23.49 -13.43
N ASP A 95 19.00 -23.82 -14.68
CA ASP A 95 19.51 -25.13 -15.07
C ASP A 95 21.01 -25.24 -14.73
N PHE A 96 21.30 -25.24 -13.42
CA PHE A 96 22.67 -25.24 -12.93
C PHE A 96 23.38 -26.56 -13.27
N PRO A 97 24.62 -26.51 -13.80
CA PRO A 97 25.49 -27.68 -13.90
C PRO A 97 25.60 -28.40 -12.55
N PRO A 98 25.78 -29.74 -12.52
CA PRO A 98 25.79 -30.52 -11.28
C PRO A 98 26.73 -29.98 -10.19
N ASP A 99 27.92 -29.52 -10.57
CA ASP A 99 28.94 -28.95 -9.68
C ASP A 99 28.54 -27.60 -9.08
N LEU A 100 27.76 -26.79 -9.79
CA LEU A 100 27.18 -25.54 -9.28
C LEU A 100 25.94 -25.81 -8.45
N ARG A 101 25.14 -26.82 -8.81
CA ARG A 101 23.94 -27.22 -8.06
C ARG A 101 24.27 -27.73 -6.67
N GLU A 102 25.39 -28.45 -6.51
CA GLU A 102 25.91 -28.88 -5.21
C GLU A 102 26.36 -27.69 -4.34
N LYS A 103 26.87 -26.61 -4.95
CA LYS A 103 27.31 -25.39 -4.25
C LYS A 103 26.14 -24.45 -3.92
N MET A 104 25.13 -24.39 -4.78
CA MET A 104 23.92 -23.59 -4.59
C MET A 104 22.84 -24.42 -3.89
N ALA A 105 23.04 -24.65 -2.59
CA ALA A 105 22.22 -25.54 -1.76
C ALA A 105 20.71 -25.30 -1.89
N ALA A 106 20.29 -24.04 -2.11
CA ALA A 106 18.88 -23.69 -2.28
C ALA A 106 18.38 -23.76 -3.73
N SER A 107 19.26 -23.60 -4.73
CA SER A 107 18.89 -23.35 -6.14
C SER A 107 17.89 -22.20 -6.30
N VAL A 108 18.00 -21.17 -5.45
CA VAL A 108 17.12 -19.99 -5.43
C VAL A 108 17.96 -18.74 -5.56
N LEU A 109 17.54 -17.83 -6.44
CA LEU A 109 18.19 -16.56 -6.66
C LEU A 109 17.36 -15.41 -6.09
N VAL A 110 18.01 -14.44 -5.46
CA VAL A 110 17.43 -13.10 -5.32
C VAL A 110 17.22 -12.52 -6.71
N MET A 111 16.08 -11.88 -6.96
CA MET A 111 15.76 -11.18 -8.20
C MET A 111 15.11 -9.84 -7.87
N THR A 112 15.93 -8.84 -7.56
CA THR A 112 15.45 -7.47 -7.27
C THR A 112 15.64 -6.55 -8.46
N SER A 113 14.86 -5.46 -8.54
CA SER A 113 14.99 -4.46 -9.60
C SER A 113 16.43 -3.93 -9.71
N GLY A 114 16.93 -3.76 -10.94
CA GLY A 114 18.22 -3.14 -11.22
C GLY A 114 18.11 -1.63 -11.25
N ASN A 115 18.15 -1.00 -10.08
CA ASN A 115 18.06 0.44 -9.85
C ASN A 115 18.62 0.78 -8.45
N TYR A 116 18.94 2.04 -8.20
CA TYR A 116 19.02 2.53 -6.82
C TYR A 116 17.61 2.66 -6.23
N SER A 117 17.53 2.86 -4.92
CA SER A 117 16.22 3.02 -4.25
C SER A 117 15.43 4.16 -4.90
N ASP A 118 14.14 3.93 -5.12
CA ASP A 118 13.14 4.94 -5.51
C ASP A 118 13.30 5.54 -6.94
N GLU A 119 14.09 4.87 -7.78
CA GLU A 119 14.22 5.18 -9.21
C GLU A 119 13.51 4.12 -10.08
N PRO A 120 13.12 4.41 -11.34
CA PRO A 120 12.60 3.39 -12.24
C PRO A 120 13.63 2.29 -12.54
N ILE A 121 13.16 1.09 -12.85
CA ILE A 121 14.02 -0.02 -13.26
C ILE A 121 14.77 0.32 -14.56
N VAL A 122 16.10 0.12 -14.56
CA VAL A 122 16.93 0.35 -15.74
C VAL A 122 16.55 -0.64 -16.84
N LYS A 123 16.38 -0.14 -18.07
CA LYS A 123 15.99 -0.93 -19.25
C LYS A 123 17.07 -1.00 -20.34
N ASP A 124 17.92 0.01 -20.44
CA ASP A 124 18.89 0.15 -21.54
C ASP A 124 20.29 -0.37 -21.14
N ASN A 125 21.00 -1.00 -22.09
CA ASN A 125 22.29 -1.66 -21.82
C ASN A 125 23.38 -0.66 -21.37
N GLU A 126 23.47 0.51 -22.01
CA GLU A 126 24.45 1.53 -21.66
C GLU A 126 24.17 2.16 -20.31
N GLU A 127 22.88 2.41 -20.03
CA GLU A 127 22.43 2.89 -18.74
C GLU A 127 22.75 1.88 -17.63
N ALA A 128 22.53 0.59 -17.87
CA ALA A 128 22.84 -0.47 -16.91
C ALA A 128 24.33 -0.49 -16.55
N ARG A 129 25.22 -0.42 -17.55
CA ARG A 129 26.66 -0.36 -17.31
C ARG A 129 27.07 0.88 -16.52
N ARG A 130 26.46 2.03 -16.79
CA ARG A 130 26.79 3.28 -16.09
C ARG A 130 26.26 3.29 -14.66
N ARG A 131 24.98 2.96 -14.46
CA ARG A 131 24.29 3.11 -13.18
C ARG A 131 24.49 1.92 -12.25
N LEU A 132 24.57 0.71 -12.77
CA LEU A 132 24.64 -0.50 -11.93
C LEU A 132 26.07 -1.00 -11.72
N ALA A 133 27.10 -0.36 -12.27
CA ALA A 133 28.50 -0.76 -12.10
C ALA A 133 28.95 -0.81 -10.63
N GLY A 134 28.41 0.08 -9.78
CA GLY A 134 28.68 0.04 -8.34
C GLY A 134 27.85 -1.00 -7.56
N LEU A 135 26.84 -1.59 -8.19
CA LEU A 135 25.90 -2.54 -7.59
C LEU A 135 26.24 -3.99 -7.98
N ALA A 136 26.47 -4.23 -9.26
CA ALA A 136 26.64 -5.55 -9.86
C ALA A 136 28.11 -5.88 -10.15
N ASP A 137 28.53 -7.11 -9.85
CA ASP A 137 29.88 -7.59 -10.16
C ASP A 137 30.02 -8.03 -11.64
N ALA A 138 28.90 -8.36 -12.30
CA ALA A 138 28.86 -8.79 -13.70
C ALA A 138 27.50 -8.44 -14.35
N PHE A 139 27.48 -8.42 -15.68
CA PHE A 139 26.29 -8.08 -16.47
C PHE A 139 25.99 -9.16 -17.51
N LEU A 140 24.75 -9.66 -17.52
CA LEU A 140 24.20 -10.50 -18.57
C LEU A 140 23.18 -9.67 -19.36
N MET A 141 23.49 -9.39 -20.64
CA MET A 141 22.73 -8.50 -21.51
C MET A 141 22.37 -9.19 -22.83
N HIS A 142 21.43 -8.60 -23.57
CA HIS A 142 21.06 -9.03 -24.92
C HIS A 142 20.86 -7.80 -25.84
N ASP A 143 20.76 -8.06 -27.13
CA ASP A 143 20.55 -7.09 -28.20
C ASP A 143 19.07 -6.82 -28.53
N ARG A 144 18.13 -7.56 -27.94
CA ARG A 144 16.70 -7.24 -28.02
C ARG A 144 16.35 -6.06 -27.11
N GLU A 145 16.08 -4.89 -27.66
CA GLU A 145 15.75 -3.72 -26.85
C GLU A 145 14.47 -3.88 -26.01
N ILE A 146 14.50 -3.35 -24.80
CA ILE A 146 13.31 -3.23 -23.94
C ILE A 146 12.73 -1.82 -24.14
N HIS A 147 11.59 -1.74 -24.83
CA HIS A 147 10.96 -0.47 -25.16
C HIS A 147 10.40 0.25 -23.92
N MET A 148 9.64 -0.48 -23.10
CA MET A 148 9.00 0.02 -21.88
C MET A 148 9.57 -0.67 -20.65
N HIS A 149 9.89 0.10 -19.61
CA HIS A 149 10.18 -0.48 -18.30
C HIS A 149 8.91 -1.11 -17.74
N CYS A 150 9.06 -2.23 -17.03
CA CYS A 150 7.95 -2.92 -16.40
C CYS A 150 8.46 -3.73 -15.21
N ASP A 151 8.11 -3.28 -14.00
CA ASP A 151 8.42 -4.01 -12.78
C ASP A 151 7.67 -5.36 -12.72
N ASP A 152 8.20 -6.30 -11.95
CA ASP A 152 7.46 -7.51 -11.61
C ASP A 152 6.23 -7.17 -10.75
N SER A 153 5.09 -7.77 -11.07
CA SER A 153 3.89 -7.70 -10.24
C SER A 153 4.11 -8.43 -8.92
N VAL A 154 3.52 -7.91 -7.84
CA VAL A 154 3.58 -8.52 -6.50
C VAL A 154 2.15 -8.74 -6.02
N ILE A 155 1.81 -9.99 -5.71
CA ILE A 155 0.46 -10.43 -5.41
C ILE A 155 0.45 -11.17 -4.08
N ARG A 156 -0.56 -10.90 -3.23
CA ARG A 156 -0.96 -11.76 -2.12
C ARG A 156 -2.21 -12.55 -2.53
N VAL A 157 -2.50 -13.63 -1.82
CA VAL A 157 -3.79 -14.31 -1.93
C VAL A 157 -4.62 -14.00 -0.70
N PHE A 158 -5.90 -13.68 -0.91
CA PHE A 158 -6.89 -13.51 0.13
C PHE A 158 -8.19 -14.22 -0.29
N ARG A 159 -8.64 -15.19 0.52
CA ARG A 159 -9.85 -16.01 0.27
C ARG A 159 -9.91 -16.57 -1.17
N GLU A 160 -8.85 -17.26 -1.57
CA GLU A 160 -8.67 -17.85 -2.92
C GLU A 160 -8.65 -16.84 -4.09
N ARG A 161 -8.70 -15.53 -3.83
CA ARG A 161 -8.59 -14.47 -4.83
C ARG A 161 -7.25 -13.76 -4.74
N GLU A 162 -6.86 -13.14 -5.84
CA GLU A 162 -5.71 -12.25 -5.88
C GLU A 162 -5.97 -11.00 -5.05
N LEU A 163 -4.96 -10.53 -4.34
CA LEU A 163 -4.91 -9.23 -3.68
C LEU A 163 -3.62 -8.55 -4.15
N PRO A 164 -3.68 -7.73 -5.22
CA PRO A 164 -2.50 -7.08 -5.77
C PRO A 164 -1.86 -6.12 -4.76
N ILE A 165 -0.56 -6.23 -4.57
CA ILE A 165 0.26 -5.23 -3.85
C ILE A 165 0.87 -4.26 -4.87
N ARG A 166 1.29 -4.81 -6.01
CA ARG A 166 1.80 -4.08 -7.17
C ARG A 166 1.29 -4.75 -8.44
N ARG A 167 0.60 -3.98 -9.28
CA ARG A 167 0.09 -4.42 -10.58
C ARG A 167 0.99 -3.87 -11.70
N SER A 168 1.69 -4.76 -12.41
CA SER A 168 2.68 -4.38 -13.44
C SER A 168 2.82 -5.52 -14.48
N ARG A 169 3.98 -6.18 -14.61
CA ARG A 169 4.21 -7.25 -15.60
C ARG A 169 3.16 -8.35 -15.51
N GLY A 170 2.63 -8.76 -16.66
CA GLY A 170 1.60 -9.80 -16.77
C GLY A 170 0.17 -9.27 -16.63
N TYR A 171 -0.01 -8.08 -16.05
CA TYR A 171 -1.32 -7.48 -15.77
C TYR A 171 -1.56 -6.19 -16.55
N ALA A 172 -0.56 -5.30 -16.59
CA ALA A 172 -0.60 -4.15 -17.49
C ALA A 172 -0.29 -4.63 -18.93
N PRO A 173 -1.00 -4.12 -19.96
CA PRO A 173 -1.96 -3.03 -19.93
C PRO A 173 -3.43 -3.50 -19.96
N PHE A 174 -3.77 -4.67 -19.41
CA PHE A 174 -5.15 -5.17 -19.46
C PHE A 174 -6.11 -4.22 -18.73
N PRO A 175 -7.29 -3.92 -19.29
CA PRO A 175 -8.21 -2.97 -18.68
C PRO A 175 -9.01 -3.59 -17.53
N VAL A 176 -9.48 -2.74 -16.64
CA VAL A 176 -10.66 -3.02 -15.81
C VAL A 176 -11.89 -2.65 -16.64
N ARG A 177 -12.86 -3.55 -16.73
CA ARG A 177 -14.11 -3.28 -17.46
C ARG A 177 -15.09 -2.57 -16.53
N LEU A 178 -15.57 -1.42 -16.98
CA LEU A 178 -16.56 -0.61 -16.27
C LEU A 178 -17.98 -1.04 -16.67
N PRO A 179 -18.99 -0.86 -15.79
CA PRO A 179 -20.38 -1.18 -16.12
C PRO A 179 -21.07 -0.09 -16.96
N PHE A 180 -20.37 1.02 -17.25
CA PHE A 180 -20.85 2.15 -18.04
C PHE A 180 -19.71 2.74 -18.88
N GLY A 181 -20.08 3.42 -19.97
CA GLY A 181 -19.14 4.15 -20.81
C GLY A 181 -18.81 5.53 -20.24
N LEU A 182 -17.54 5.93 -20.32
CA LEU A 182 -17.04 7.24 -19.92
C LEU A 182 -16.27 7.93 -21.06
N PRO A 183 -16.20 9.27 -21.05
CA PRO A 183 -15.39 10.00 -22.03
C PRO A 183 -13.91 9.65 -21.88
N PRO A 184 -13.11 9.80 -22.95
CA PRO A 184 -11.65 9.69 -22.90
C PRO A 184 -11.07 10.47 -21.70
N THR A 185 -10.53 9.76 -20.72
CA THR A 185 -10.07 10.34 -19.46
C THR A 185 -8.67 9.86 -19.15
N LEU A 186 -7.78 10.75 -18.71
CA LEU A 186 -6.48 10.40 -18.15
C LEU A 186 -6.45 10.76 -16.67
N ALA A 187 -6.41 9.77 -15.78
CA ALA A 187 -6.12 9.99 -14.38
C ALA A 187 -4.64 9.76 -14.08
N VAL A 188 -3.99 10.73 -13.45
CA VAL A 188 -2.53 10.72 -13.24
C VAL A 188 -2.08 10.03 -11.95
N GLY A 189 -3.02 9.58 -11.11
CA GLY A 189 -2.73 8.84 -9.89
C GLY A 189 -2.24 9.69 -8.73
N GLY A 190 -1.61 9.02 -7.76
CA GLY A 190 -0.97 9.62 -6.60
C GLY A 190 0.54 9.83 -6.80
N GLU A 191 1.21 10.20 -5.71
CA GLU A 191 2.67 10.35 -5.68
C GLU A 191 3.37 9.03 -5.36
N LEU A 192 2.92 8.32 -4.32
CA LEU A 192 3.47 7.02 -3.96
C LEU A 192 2.88 5.90 -4.81
N LYS A 193 3.72 4.89 -5.11
CA LYS A 193 3.38 3.70 -5.92
C LYS A 193 2.61 4.02 -7.19
N SER A 194 2.95 5.14 -7.82
CA SER A 194 2.16 5.79 -8.85
C SER A 194 1.86 4.89 -10.05
N THR A 195 0.64 5.04 -10.54
CA THR A 195 0.11 4.50 -11.79
C THR A 195 -0.79 5.57 -12.42
N PHE A 196 -1.01 5.49 -13.72
CA PHE A 196 -2.07 6.27 -14.38
C PHE A 196 -3.14 5.34 -14.94
N CYS A 197 -4.32 5.90 -15.21
CA CYS A 197 -5.43 5.20 -15.83
C CYS A 197 -5.93 5.98 -17.04
N LEU A 198 -6.10 5.27 -18.16
CA LEU A 198 -6.66 5.82 -19.39
C LEU A 198 -8.01 5.17 -19.67
N ILE A 199 -9.06 5.96 -19.82
CA ILE A 199 -10.40 5.47 -20.15
C ILE A 199 -10.65 5.58 -21.65
N ARG A 200 -11.27 4.54 -22.20
CA ARG A 200 -11.93 4.56 -23.50
C ARG A 200 -13.19 3.72 -23.43
N ASP A 201 -14.34 4.34 -23.71
CA ASP A 201 -15.64 3.68 -23.64
C ASP A 201 -15.86 3.06 -22.24
N ASP A 202 -16.09 1.75 -22.15
CA ASP A 202 -16.27 0.97 -20.91
C ASP A 202 -14.96 0.31 -20.41
N TYR A 203 -13.79 0.72 -20.92
CA TYR A 203 -12.49 0.17 -20.52
C TYR A 203 -11.60 1.19 -19.80
N ALA A 204 -11.11 0.82 -18.63
CA ALA A 204 -10.13 1.56 -17.84
C ALA A 204 -8.75 0.87 -17.90
N PHE A 205 -7.86 1.36 -18.75
CA PHE A 205 -6.51 0.85 -18.96
C PHE A 205 -5.56 1.39 -17.91
N MET A 206 -5.20 0.56 -16.93
CA MET A 206 -4.19 0.91 -15.93
C MET A 206 -2.78 0.73 -16.48
N SER A 207 -1.90 1.66 -16.15
CA SER A 207 -0.48 1.55 -16.44
C SER A 207 0.18 0.43 -15.64
N GLN A 208 1.40 0.09 -16.04
CA GLN A 208 2.33 -0.58 -15.13
C GLN A 208 2.66 0.31 -13.93
N HIS A 209 3.21 -0.28 -12.87
CA HIS A 209 3.78 0.47 -11.76
C HIS A 209 4.92 1.37 -12.25
N ILE A 210 4.82 2.67 -11.97
CA ILE A 210 5.85 3.65 -12.35
C ILE A 210 6.87 3.84 -11.23
N GLY A 211 6.43 3.78 -9.97
CA GLY A 211 7.25 4.02 -8.78
C GLY A 211 6.77 5.24 -8.00
N ASP A 212 7.61 5.77 -7.12
CA ASP A 212 7.30 6.93 -6.30
C ASP A 212 7.69 8.22 -7.04
N MET A 213 6.72 9.10 -7.30
CA MET A 213 6.86 10.30 -8.10
C MET A 213 7.57 11.42 -7.33
N GLU A 214 8.82 11.18 -6.94
CA GLU A 214 9.63 12.10 -6.12
C GLU A 214 10.78 12.77 -6.89
N ASN A 215 11.06 12.31 -8.10
CA ASN A 215 12.23 12.74 -8.89
C ASN A 215 11.92 12.89 -10.39
N LEU A 216 12.88 13.45 -11.13
CA LEU A 216 12.71 13.70 -12.57
C LEU A 216 12.64 12.39 -13.36
N GLU A 217 13.42 11.39 -12.97
CA GLU A 217 13.52 10.09 -13.63
C GLU A 217 12.16 9.37 -13.66
N THR A 218 11.43 9.39 -12.54
CA THR A 218 10.07 8.83 -12.41
C THR A 218 9.05 9.65 -13.19
N LEU A 219 9.14 10.99 -13.16
CA LEU A 219 8.27 11.87 -13.95
C LEU A 219 8.43 11.65 -15.46
N GLU A 220 9.66 11.50 -15.94
CA GLU A 220 9.91 11.18 -17.35
C GLU A 220 9.44 9.78 -17.72
N ALA A 221 9.63 8.80 -16.83
CA ALA A 221 9.12 7.44 -17.00
C ALA A 221 7.58 7.44 -17.13
N PHE A 222 6.89 8.20 -16.28
CA PHE A 222 5.46 8.47 -16.37
C PHE A 222 5.08 9.09 -17.71
N ALA A 223 5.75 10.19 -18.11
CA ALA A 223 5.41 10.94 -19.32
C ALA A 223 5.55 10.09 -20.59
N ARG A 224 6.61 9.27 -20.67
CA ARG A 224 6.81 8.29 -21.76
C ARG A 224 5.71 7.22 -21.75
N ALA A 225 5.39 6.67 -20.58
CA ALA A 225 4.40 5.62 -20.46
C ALA A 225 2.98 6.08 -20.82
N GLN A 226 2.53 7.24 -20.34
CA GLN A 226 1.20 7.74 -20.70
C GLN A 226 1.09 8.07 -22.19
N SER A 227 2.16 8.61 -22.80
CA SER A 227 2.19 8.90 -24.23
C SER A 227 2.11 7.61 -25.06
N HIS A 228 2.84 6.57 -24.65
CA HIS A 228 2.76 5.25 -25.27
C HIS A 228 1.34 4.65 -25.16
N PHE A 229 0.72 4.72 -23.98
CA PHE A 229 -0.65 4.23 -23.76
C PHE A 229 -1.68 4.95 -24.64
N ARG A 230 -1.62 6.29 -24.72
CA ARG A 230 -2.47 7.09 -25.61
C ARG A 230 -2.32 6.66 -27.07
N HIS A 231 -1.10 6.40 -27.51
CA HIS A 231 -0.82 5.94 -28.87
C HIS A 231 -1.41 4.55 -29.15
N ILE A 232 -1.09 3.54 -28.33
CA ILE A 232 -1.52 2.16 -28.59
C ILE A 232 -3.04 1.97 -28.45
N PHE A 233 -3.68 2.72 -27.55
CA PHE A 233 -5.13 2.66 -27.35
C PHE A 233 -5.90 3.70 -28.15
N ARG A 234 -5.20 4.59 -28.87
CA ARG A 234 -5.77 5.67 -29.69
C ARG A 234 -6.75 6.52 -28.90
N VAL A 235 -6.31 6.99 -27.74
CA VAL A 235 -7.12 7.82 -26.83
C VAL A 235 -6.48 9.19 -26.73
N GLU A 236 -7.27 10.20 -27.06
CA GLU A 236 -6.96 11.59 -26.76
C GLU A 236 -7.81 12.02 -25.56
N PRO A 237 -7.23 12.21 -24.37
CA PRO A 237 -8.00 12.55 -23.18
C PRO A 237 -8.75 13.88 -23.35
N GLU A 238 -10.06 13.84 -23.11
CA GLU A 238 -10.93 15.02 -23.05
C GLU A 238 -10.90 15.67 -21.66
N VAL A 239 -10.54 14.88 -20.65
CA VAL A 239 -10.38 15.30 -19.25
C VAL A 239 -9.13 14.66 -18.65
N VAL A 240 -8.39 15.46 -17.88
CA VAL A 240 -7.27 15.01 -17.05
C VAL A 240 -7.71 15.08 -15.60
N VAL A 241 -7.41 14.05 -14.82
CA VAL A 241 -7.80 13.93 -13.41
C VAL A 241 -6.56 13.81 -12.55
N ALA A 242 -6.50 14.62 -11.48
CA ALA A 242 -5.42 14.59 -10.50
C ALA A 242 -5.95 14.51 -9.06
N ASP A 243 -5.06 14.18 -8.13
CA ASP A 243 -5.36 14.27 -6.70
C ASP A 243 -5.60 15.74 -6.28
N LEU A 244 -6.32 15.94 -5.18
CA LEU A 244 -6.46 17.27 -4.57
C LEU A 244 -5.14 17.81 -4.03
N HIS A 245 -4.16 16.96 -3.71
CA HIS A 245 -2.89 17.42 -3.15
C HIS A 245 -2.16 18.37 -4.12
N PRO A 246 -1.95 19.64 -3.75
CA PRO A 246 -1.49 20.67 -4.70
C PRO A 246 0.00 20.57 -5.04
N ARG A 247 0.79 19.79 -4.28
CA ARG A 247 2.25 19.72 -4.44
C ARG A 247 2.76 18.43 -5.08
N TYR A 248 1.89 17.46 -5.37
CA TYR A 248 2.34 16.22 -6.02
C TYR A 248 2.91 16.52 -7.40
N LEU A 249 3.97 15.80 -7.79
CA LEU A 249 4.51 15.89 -9.16
C LEU A 249 3.46 15.51 -10.20
N SER A 250 2.63 14.51 -9.92
CA SER A 250 1.51 14.12 -10.79
C SER A 250 0.49 15.25 -10.97
N THR A 251 0.09 15.92 -9.87
CA THR A 251 -0.83 17.07 -9.92
C THR A 251 -0.25 18.23 -10.72
N ARG A 252 1.03 18.58 -10.49
CA ARG A 252 1.71 19.64 -11.26
C ARG A 252 1.80 19.29 -12.73
N TRP A 253 2.16 18.05 -13.06
CA TRP A 253 2.18 17.58 -14.43
C TRP A 253 0.80 17.70 -15.09
N ALA A 254 -0.28 17.31 -14.39
CA ALA A 254 -1.64 17.43 -14.90
C ALA A 254 -2.06 18.89 -15.14
N GLN A 255 -1.65 19.82 -14.27
CA GLN A 255 -1.91 21.25 -14.46
C GLN A 255 -1.20 21.82 -15.69
N GLU A 256 0.03 21.38 -15.95
CA GLU A 256 0.83 21.83 -17.10
C GLU A 256 0.37 21.24 -18.44
N HIS A 257 -0.21 20.03 -18.42
CA HIS A 257 -0.52 19.26 -19.62
C HIS A 257 -2.02 19.12 -19.92
N SER A 258 -2.89 19.63 -19.03
CA SER A 258 -4.33 19.66 -19.26
C SER A 258 -4.73 20.87 -20.11
N PRO A 259 -5.65 20.71 -21.09
CA PRO A 259 -6.33 21.84 -21.68
C PRO A 259 -7.03 22.71 -20.62
N ALA A 260 -7.18 24.01 -20.91
CA ALA A 260 -7.87 24.94 -20.02
C ALA A 260 -9.30 24.45 -19.73
N GLY A 261 -9.64 24.31 -18.45
CA GLY A 261 -10.97 23.83 -18.01
C GLY A 261 -11.18 22.30 -18.10
N ALA A 262 -10.15 21.52 -18.47
CA ALA A 262 -10.23 20.07 -18.60
C ALA A 262 -9.58 19.31 -17.42
N LEU A 263 -9.12 20.01 -16.38
CA LEU A 263 -8.55 19.40 -15.18
C LEU A 263 -9.64 19.22 -14.12
N VAL A 264 -9.85 17.99 -13.67
CA VAL A 264 -10.69 17.66 -12.50
C VAL A 264 -9.78 17.21 -11.36
N GLN A 265 -9.99 17.76 -10.17
CA GLN A 265 -9.30 17.26 -8.98
C GLN A 265 -10.25 16.39 -8.14
N VAL A 266 -9.75 15.25 -7.69
CA VAL A 266 -10.51 14.25 -6.94
C VAL A 266 -9.85 14.00 -5.60
N GLN A 267 -10.67 13.86 -4.56
CA GLN A 267 -10.19 13.60 -3.21
C GLN A 267 -9.64 12.16 -3.10
N HIS A 268 -8.47 12.03 -2.48
CA HIS A 268 -7.70 10.79 -2.40
C HIS A 268 -8.49 9.58 -1.86
N HIS A 269 -9.20 9.76 -0.76
CA HIS A 269 -9.95 8.68 -0.09
C HIS A 269 -11.24 8.32 -0.83
N HIS A 270 -11.87 9.31 -1.47
CA HIS A 270 -12.99 9.09 -2.38
C HIS A 270 -12.54 8.26 -3.59
N ALA A 271 -11.37 8.54 -4.15
CA ALA A 271 -10.79 7.74 -5.23
C ALA A 271 -10.49 6.29 -4.80
N HIS A 272 -9.99 6.04 -3.58
CA HIS A 272 -9.84 4.67 -3.05
C HIS A 272 -11.18 3.91 -3.03
N ILE A 273 -12.24 4.52 -2.49
CA ILE A 273 -13.56 3.89 -2.46
C ILE A 273 -14.13 3.68 -3.88
N ALA A 274 -14.01 4.67 -4.77
CA ALA A 274 -14.45 4.53 -6.15
C ALA A 274 -13.69 3.43 -6.91
N ALA A 275 -12.39 3.23 -6.63
CA ALA A 275 -11.59 2.19 -7.27
C ALA A 275 -12.15 0.80 -6.93
N VAL A 276 -12.42 0.49 -5.66
CA VAL A 276 -13.00 -0.81 -5.27
C VAL A 276 -14.42 -0.99 -5.82
N MET A 277 -15.24 0.06 -5.85
CA MET A 277 -16.56 -0.02 -6.48
C MET A 277 -16.45 -0.37 -7.98
N ALA A 278 -15.51 0.26 -8.69
CA ALA A 278 -15.34 0.12 -10.13
C ALA A 278 -14.88 -1.28 -10.52
N GLU A 279 -13.90 -1.87 -9.81
CA GLU A 279 -13.48 -3.25 -10.09
C GLU A 279 -14.53 -4.31 -9.76
N HIS A 280 -15.49 -4.01 -8.88
CA HIS A 280 -16.66 -4.86 -8.62
C HIS A 280 -17.83 -4.63 -9.60
N GLY A 281 -17.68 -3.72 -10.57
CA GLY A 281 -18.69 -3.48 -11.59
C GLY A 281 -19.95 -2.81 -11.05
N LEU A 282 -19.86 -2.03 -9.98
CA LEU A 282 -21.01 -1.26 -9.49
C LEU A 282 -21.34 -0.09 -10.41
N GLU A 283 -22.62 0.15 -10.66
CA GLU A 283 -23.09 1.30 -11.46
C GLU A 283 -22.98 2.64 -10.71
N GLY A 284 -22.91 2.58 -9.38
CA GLY A 284 -22.89 3.75 -8.51
C GLY A 284 -24.25 4.43 -8.37
N ASN A 285 -25.34 3.67 -8.45
CA ASN A 285 -26.71 4.18 -8.26
C ASN A 285 -27.04 4.44 -6.78
N GLU A 286 -26.35 3.73 -5.88
CA GLU A 286 -26.49 3.86 -4.43
C GLU A 286 -25.11 4.07 -3.79
N PRO A 287 -25.01 4.96 -2.79
CA PRO A 287 -23.80 5.11 -1.99
C PRO A 287 -23.42 3.84 -1.22
N VAL A 288 -22.13 3.65 -1.00
CA VAL A 288 -21.57 2.59 -0.16
C VAL A 288 -20.98 3.15 1.14
N ILE A 289 -20.95 2.32 2.17
CA ILE A 289 -20.26 2.59 3.43
C ILE A 289 -18.76 2.34 3.18
N GLY A 290 -18.00 3.40 2.89
CA GLY A 290 -16.59 3.30 2.53
C GLY A 290 -15.66 3.54 3.72
N PHE A 291 -14.87 2.54 4.10
CA PHE A 291 -13.71 2.72 4.98
C PHE A 291 -12.47 2.92 4.13
N SER A 292 -11.91 4.12 4.17
CA SER A 292 -10.67 4.46 3.48
C SER A 292 -9.56 4.60 4.52
N PHE A 293 -8.86 3.50 4.81
CA PHE A 293 -7.79 3.45 5.80
C PHE A 293 -6.43 3.41 5.12
N ASP A 294 -5.65 4.46 5.33
CA ASP A 294 -4.39 4.68 4.63
C ASP A 294 -3.34 5.34 5.53
N GLY A 295 -2.11 5.49 5.02
CA GLY A 295 -1.03 6.22 5.66
C GLY A 295 -1.22 7.74 5.58
N THR A 296 -1.37 8.30 4.39
CA THR A 296 -1.36 9.76 4.19
C THR A 296 -2.11 10.11 2.92
N GLY A 297 -3.27 10.77 3.04
CA GLY A 297 -3.91 11.43 1.90
C GLY A 297 -4.35 12.85 2.23
N TYR A 298 -4.41 13.71 1.22
CA TYR A 298 -4.75 15.11 1.41
C TYR A 298 -6.26 15.29 1.71
N GLY A 299 -6.55 15.87 2.87
CA GLY A 299 -7.90 16.20 3.30
C GLY A 299 -8.44 17.46 2.63
N THR A 300 -9.76 17.57 2.52
CA THR A 300 -10.42 18.77 1.98
C THR A 300 -10.29 19.99 2.91
N ASP A 301 -9.89 19.77 4.15
CA ASP A 301 -9.61 20.77 5.19
C ASP A 301 -8.10 21.07 5.33
N GLY A 302 -7.26 20.53 4.44
CA GLY A 302 -5.81 20.67 4.49
C GLY A 302 -5.12 19.79 5.55
N ALA A 303 -5.87 18.96 6.27
CA ALA A 303 -5.32 17.95 7.19
C ALA A 303 -4.83 16.71 6.44
N ILE A 304 -4.09 15.85 7.15
CA ILE A 304 -3.75 14.51 6.67
C ILE A 304 -4.87 13.55 7.06
N TRP A 305 -5.55 12.98 6.07
CA TRP A 305 -6.54 11.93 6.26
C TRP A 305 -5.90 10.54 6.13
N GLY A 306 -6.62 9.52 6.61
CA GLY A 306 -6.20 8.11 6.50
C GLY A 306 -6.95 7.17 7.42
N GLY A 307 -8.00 7.63 8.11
CA GLY A 307 -8.79 6.85 9.05
C GLY A 307 -10.26 7.21 8.93
N GLU A 308 -10.75 7.21 7.68
CA GLU A 308 -12.00 7.85 7.28
C GLU A 308 -13.13 6.85 7.07
N LEU A 309 -14.33 7.20 7.57
CA LEU A 309 -15.60 6.60 7.16
C LEU A 309 -16.33 7.57 6.25
N LEU A 310 -16.52 7.16 5.00
CA LEU A 310 -17.22 7.90 3.96
C LEU A 310 -18.55 7.20 3.65
N LEU A 311 -19.56 7.97 3.31
CA LEU A 311 -20.67 7.50 2.49
C LEU A 311 -20.44 8.05 1.08
N ALA A 312 -20.16 7.19 0.11
CA ALA A 312 -19.66 7.63 -1.19
C ALA A 312 -20.29 6.85 -2.35
N ASP A 313 -20.49 7.54 -3.47
CA ASP A 313 -20.72 6.96 -4.79
C ASP A 313 -19.66 7.52 -5.77
N TYR A 314 -19.86 7.44 -7.08
CA TYR A 314 -18.91 8.03 -8.03
C TYR A 314 -19.09 9.54 -8.26
N ASP A 315 -20.22 10.09 -7.82
CA ASP A 315 -20.62 11.48 -8.03
C ASP A 315 -20.24 12.39 -6.84
N GLY A 316 -20.04 11.80 -5.66
CA GLY A 316 -19.55 12.51 -4.50
C GLY A 316 -19.38 11.62 -3.27
N PHE A 317 -19.00 12.25 -2.17
CA PHE A 317 -18.86 11.59 -0.88
C PHE A 317 -19.28 12.51 0.26
N ARG A 318 -19.62 11.90 1.38
CA ARG A 318 -19.84 12.57 2.66
C ARG A 318 -19.00 11.90 3.72
N ARG A 319 -18.16 12.67 4.40
CA ARG A 319 -17.34 12.21 5.53
C ARG A 319 -18.24 12.06 6.75
N LEU A 320 -18.53 10.83 7.16
CA LEU A 320 -19.41 10.55 8.30
C LEU A 320 -18.65 10.52 9.62
N ALA A 321 -17.47 9.89 9.63
CA ALA A 321 -16.62 9.83 10.81
C ALA A 321 -15.14 9.76 10.43
N HIS A 322 -14.27 10.15 11.35
CA HIS A 322 -12.83 9.99 11.21
C HIS A 322 -12.14 9.82 12.56
N LEU A 323 -10.92 9.25 12.57
CA LEU A 323 -10.09 9.25 13.77
C LEU A 323 -9.87 10.68 14.27
N GLU A 324 -9.96 10.89 15.58
CA GLU A 324 -9.64 12.17 16.19
C GLU A 324 -8.27 12.68 15.73
N TYR A 325 -8.19 13.97 15.40
CA TYR A 325 -6.96 14.57 14.92
C TYR A 325 -5.92 14.62 16.03
N PHE A 326 -4.71 14.14 15.72
CA PHE A 326 -3.52 14.43 16.52
C PHE A 326 -2.56 15.32 15.72
N PRO A 327 -1.72 16.14 16.39
CA PRO A 327 -0.70 16.93 15.73
C PRO A 327 0.48 16.04 15.30
N LEU A 328 0.66 15.81 14.00
CA LEU A 328 1.81 15.09 13.45
C LEU A 328 3.03 16.04 13.34
N PRO A 329 4.11 15.84 14.12
CA PRO A 329 5.20 16.79 14.21
C PRO A 329 6.34 16.50 13.22
N GLY A 330 6.54 17.39 12.24
CA GLY A 330 7.66 17.32 11.30
C GLY A 330 7.41 16.49 10.02
N GLY A 331 6.15 16.20 9.68
CA GLY A 331 5.78 15.51 8.43
C GLY A 331 6.49 14.17 8.25
N ASP A 332 7.14 13.97 7.10
CA ASP A 332 7.80 12.71 6.72
C ASP A 332 8.89 12.25 7.71
N ALA A 333 9.52 13.19 8.42
CA ALA A 333 10.49 12.86 9.47
C ALA A 333 9.84 12.08 10.63
N ALA A 334 8.56 12.34 10.94
CA ALA A 334 7.82 11.56 11.93
C ALA A 334 7.45 10.17 11.39
N ILE A 335 7.14 10.06 10.09
CA ILE A 335 6.81 8.77 9.46
C ILE A 335 7.99 7.80 9.57
N ARG A 336 9.23 8.27 9.34
CA ARG A 336 10.44 7.45 9.49
C ARG A 336 10.77 7.04 10.93
N ARG A 337 10.09 7.65 11.91
CA ARG A 337 10.35 7.50 13.35
C ARG A 337 9.04 7.26 14.11
N PRO A 338 8.42 6.08 13.99
CA PRO A 338 7.20 5.70 14.74
C PRO A 338 7.17 6.11 16.22
N TYR A 339 8.30 6.14 16.94
CA TYR A 339 8.33 6.66 18.30
C TYR A 339 7.84 8.11 18.44
N ARG A 340 8.09 8.99 17.45
CA ARG A 340 7.59 10.37 17.45
C ARG A 340 6.07 10.41 17.29
N VAL A 341 5.53 9.55 16.44
CA VAL A 341 4.08 9.42 16.19
C VAL A 341 3.39 8.92 17.46
N ALA A 342 3.92 7.88 18.09
CA ALA A 342 3.40 7.35 19.35
C ALA A 342 3.35 8.43 20.45
N LEU A 343 4.46 9.13 20.68
CA LEU A 343 4.54 10.18 21.69
C LEU A 343 3.59 11.35 21.40
N ALA A 344 3.44 11.77 20.15
CA ALA A 344 2.48 12.80 19.75
C ALA A 344 1.02 12.38 19.98
N GLN A 345 0.69 11.12 19.71
CA GLN A 345 -0.65 10.60 19.98
C GLN A 345 -0.94 10.44 21.48
N LEU A 346 0.03 10.00 22.28
CA LEU A 346 -0.10 9.99 23.74
C LEU A 346 -0.35 11.40 24.29
N TRP A 347 0.36 12.39 23.76
CA TRP A 347 0.17 13.80 24.13
C TRP A 347 -1.24 14.28 23.79
N ALA A 348 -1.72 14.00 22.57
CA ALA A 348 -3.08 14.36 22.14
C ALA A 348 -4.17 13.68 22.98
N ALA A 349 -3.93 12.43 23.39
CA ALA A 349 -4.81 11.66 24.26
C ALA A 349 -4.77 12.08 25.74
N GLY A 350 -3.91 13.04 26.11
CA GLY A 350 -3.72 13.46 27.51
C GLY A 350 -3.05 12.39 28.39
N ILE A 351 -2.35 11.42 27.78
CA ILE A 351 -1.65 10.34 28.49
C ILE A 351 -0.20 10.81 28.74
N PRO A 352 0.23 10.94 30.02
CA PRO A 352 1.56 11.47 30.32
C PRO A 352 2.65 10.50 29.85
N TRP A 353 3.71 11.08 29.29
CA TRP A 353 4.91 10.32 28.95
C TRP A 353 5.60 9.86 30.23
N SER A 354 6.12 8.64 30.20
CA SER A 354 6.77 8.02 31.35
C SER A 354 7.89 7.09 30.90
N ALA A 355 8.93 6.93 31.73
CA ALA A 355 10.17 6.26 31.36
C ALA A 355 10.02 4.76 31.07
N ASP A 356 8.92 4.16 31.50
CA ASP A 356 8.53 2.78 31.24
C ASP A 356 7.94 2.56 29.84
N ILE A 357 7.58 3.63 29.12
CA ILE A 357 7.04 3.53 27.74
C ILE A 357 8.19 3.30 26.75
N PRO A 358 8.17 2.20 25.96
CA PRO A 358 9.23 1.88 25.00
C PRO A 358 9.53 3.01 24.01
N SER A 359 8.50 3.63 23.44
CA SER A 359 8.66 4.76 22.51
C SER A 359 9.41 5.95 23.13
N LEU A 360 9.24 6.21 24.43
CA LEU A 360 9.98 7.28 25.09
C LEU A 360 11.46 6.88 25.26
N ARG A 361 11.74 5.64 25.68
CA ARG A 361 13.11 5.12 25.81
C ARG A 361 13.88 5.15 24.49
N ALA A 362 13.20 4.84 23.38
CA ALA A 362 13.77 4.87 22.03
C ALA A 362 14.01 6.29 21.51
N CYS A 363 13.31 7.29 22.04
CA CYS A 363 13.45 8.69 21.63
C CYS A 363 14.67 9.33 22.33
N PRO A 364 15.66 9.88 21.61
CA PRO A 364 16.78 10.57 22.23
C PRO A 364 16.34 11.74 23.12
N ALA A 365 16.99 11.95 24.26
CA ALA A 365 16.56 12.97 25.25
C ALA A 365 16.45 14.40 24.68
N GLU A 366 17.32 14.76 23.72
CA GLU A 366 17.23 16.04 23.03
C GLU A 366 15.98 16.13 22.14
N GLU A 367 15.68 15.05 21.41
CA GLU A 367 14.49 14.96 20.57
C GLU A 367 13.19 14.98 21.38
N GLN A 368 13.17 14.37 22.57
CA GLN A 368 12.03 14.43 23.48
C GLN A 368 11.69 15.90 23.82
N ARG A 369 12.69 16.69 24.25
CA ARG A 369 12.52 18.11 24.58
C ARG A 369 12.09 18.96 23.38
N ILE A 370 12.57 18.62 22.18
CA ILE A 370 12.13 19.28 20.95
C ILE A 370 10.68 18.94 20.66
N LEU A 371 10.31 17.67 20.77
CA LEU A 371 8.97 17.18 20.51
C LEU A 371 7.93 17.80 21.45
N GLU A 372 8.21 17.85 22.76
CA GLU A 372 7.33 18.53 23.74
C GLU A 372 7.09 20.00 23.36
N ARG A 373 8.15 20.72 22.98
CA ARG A 373 8.03 22.13 22.57
C ARG A 373 7.30 22.29 21.24
N GLN A 374 7.49 21.39 20.28
CA GLN A 374 6.76 21.37 19.02
C GLN A 374 5.27 21.19 19.26
N LEU A 375 4.89 20.22 20.09
CA LEU A 375 3.50 19.92 20.41
C LEU A 375 2.85 21.06 21.21
N ALA A 376 3.49 21.51 22.29
CA ALA A 376 2.96 22.57 23.16
C ALA A 376 2.78 23.92 22.44
N ARG A 377 3.59 24.20 21.41
CA ARG A 377 3.54 25.45 20.64
C ARG A 377 2.94 25.29 19.24
N SER A 378 2.50 24.07 18.86
CA SER A 378 2.02 23.77 17.51
C SER A 378 3.00 24.18 16.38
N ILE A 379 4.30 23.99 16.61
CA ILE A 379 5.35 24.35 15.65
C ILE A 379 5.58 23.20 14.67
N HIS A 380 5.39 23.44 13.36
CA HIS A 380 5.55 22.45 12.30
C HIS A 380 4.77 21.14 12.54
N THR A 381 3.55 21.28 13.08
CA THR A 381 2.60 20.19 13.28
C THR A 381 1.46 20.28 12.28
N VAL A 382 1.05 19.15 11.72
CA VAL A 382 -0.12 19.07 10.82
C VAL A 382 -1.17 18.16 11.44
N PRO A 383 -2.46 18.54 11.48
CA PRO A 383 -3.52 17.65 11.95
C PRO A 383 -3.57 16.36 11.14
N CYS A 384 -3.65 15.21 11.80
CA CYS A 384 -3.61 13.89 11.16
C CYS A 384 -4.64 12.94 11.77
N SER A 385 -5.45 12.30 10.93
CA SER A 385 -6.46 11.27 11.30
C SER A 385 -6.11 9.90 10.72
N SER A 386 -4.83 9.63 10.47
CA SER A 386 -4.37 8.44 9.76
C SER A 386 -4.42 7.15 10.59
N MET A 387 -5.07 6.12 10.05
CA MET A 387 -5.05 4.77 10.60
C MET A 387 -3.65 4.17 10.47
N GLY A 388 -2.95 4.38 9.35
CA GLY A 388 -1.56 3.93 9.19
C GLY A 388 -0.62 4.49 10.28
N ARG A 389 -0.78 5.77 10.64
CA ARG A 389 -0.03 6.38 11.74
C ARG A 389 -0.42 5.82 13.12
N LEU A 390 -1.67 5.43 13.32
CA LEU A 390 -2.08 4.72 14.54
C LEU A 390 -1.43 3.32 14.63
N PHE A 391 -1.34 2.58 13.52
CA PHE A 391 -0.58 1.33 13.46
C PHE A 391 0.90 1.54 13.80
N ASP A 392 1.54 2.58 13.25
CA ASP A 392 2.93 2.93 13.57
C ASP A 392 3.10 3.27 15.07
N ALA A 393 2.14 4.02 15.64
CA ALA A 393 2.14 4.36 17.06
C ALA A 393 2.05 3.10 17.94
N VAL A 394 1.09 2.21 17.68
CA VAL A 394 0.89 0.98 18.46
C VAL A 394 2.10 0.05 18.31
N ALA A 395 2.68 -0.08 17.12
CA ALA A 395 3.89 -0.87 16.90
C ALA A 395 5.08 -0.34 17.73
N SER A 396 5.24 0.98 17.82
CA SER A 396 6.30 1.57 18.64
C SER A 396 6.02 1.45 20.14
N LEU A 397 4.76 1.57 20.58
CA LEU A 397 4.38 1.41 21.98
C LEU A 397 4.57 -0.03 22.46
N ALA A 398 4.26 -1.01 21.61
CA ALA A 398 4.43 -2.43 21.85
C ALA A 398 5.88 -2.93 21.70
N ASP A 399 6.86 -2.03 21.56
CA ASP A 399 8.30 -2.33 21.43
C ASP A 399 8.66 -3.15 20.17
N VAL A 400 7.86 -3.04 19.11
CA VAL A 400 8.07 -3.78 17.84
C VAL A 400 9.04 -3.04 16.94
N ARG A 401 8.76 -1.76 16.67
CA ARG A 401 9.55 -0.96 15.71
C ARG A 401 9.47 0.54 16.03
N HIS A 402 10.64 1.16 16.21
CA HIS A 402 10.73 2.58 16.55
C HIS A 402 11.17 3.48 15.40
N THR A 403 11.94 2.94 14.44
CA THR A 403 12.40 3.60 13.22
C THR A 403 12.15 2.69 12.03
N ILE A 404 11.83 3.24 10.88
CA ILE A 404 11.55 2.46 9.66
C ILE A 404 12.49 2.83 8.52
N THR A 405 12.79 1.85 7.66
CA THR A 405 13.64 2.00 6.47
C THR A 405 12.84 1.88 5.17
N TYR A 406 11.57 1.46 5.24
CA TYR A 406 10.64 1.47 4.14
C TYR A 406 9.20 1.71 4.63
N GLU A 407 8.34 2.12 3.71
CA GLU A 407 6.94 2.45 4.00
C GLU A 407 6.20 1.29 4.67
N ALA A 408 5.40 1.61 5.70
CA ALA A 408 4.57 0.69 6.46
C ALA A 408 5.32 -0.44 7.22
N GLN A 409 6.65 -0.40 7.32
CA GLN A 409 7.43 -1.45 8.00
C GLN A 409 6.92 -1.77 9.40
N ALA A 410 6.66 -0.75 10.23
CA ALA A 410 6.18 -0.96 11.60
C ALA A 410 4.80 -1.63 11.63
N ALA A 411 3.90 -1.22 10.74
CA ALA A 411 2.57 -1.84 10.59
C ALA A 411 2.65 -3.30 10.08
N ILE A 412 3.54 -3.59 9.13
CA ILE A 412 3.76 -4.94 8.59
C ILE A 412 4.34 -5.87 9.66
N GLU A 413 5.32 -5.39 10.44
CA GLU A 413 5.89 -6.16 11.54
C GLU A 413 4.88 -6.36 12.68
N LEU A 414 3.99 -5.40 12.92
CA LEU A 414 2.88 -5.56 13.87
C LEU A 414 1.85 -6.60 13.39
N GLU A 415 1.48 -6.59 12.10
CA GLU A 415 0.61 -7.62 11.49
C GLU A 415 1.22 -9.01 11.64
N ALA A 416 2.52 -9.14 11.38
CA ALA A 416 3.26 -10.39 11.47
C ALA A 416 3.22 -11.03 12.86
N LEU A 417 3.13 -10.22 13.91
CA LEU A 417 3.03 -10.67 15.31
C LEU A 417 1.59 -10.97 15.74
N ALA A 418 0.59 -10.46 15.04
CA ALA A 418 -0.81 -10.66 15.38
C ALA A 418 -1.21 -12.11 15.06
N ASP A 419 -1.08 -12.99 16.05
CA ASP A 419 -1.49 -14.39 15.95
C ASP A 419 -2.54 -14.74 17.01
N GLY A 420 -3.50 -15.57 16.61
CA GLY A 420 -4.55 -16.11 17.47
C GLY A 420 -5.71 -15.17 17.80
N ASP A 421 -6.78 -15.78 18.30
CA ASP A 421 -7.86 -15.07 18.98
C ASP A 421 -7.51 -14.93 20.46
N THR A 422 -7.21 -13.70 20.90
CA THR A 422 -6.79 -13.42 22.28
C THR A 422 -7.96 -12.99 23.18
N GLY A 423 -9.20 -13.14 22.72
CA GLY A 423 -10.41 -12.71 23.41
C GLY A 423 -10.95 -11.38 22.89
N ALA A 424 -11.24 -10.44 23.80
CA ALA A 424 -11.75 -9.12 23.42
C ALA A 424 -10.60 -8.16 23.07
N GLY A 425 -10.72 -7.49 21.93
CA GLY A 425 -9.84 -6.39 21.54
C GLY A 425 -10.07 -5.11 22.35
N TYR A 426 -9.24 -4.09 22.09
CA TYR A 426 -9.45 -2.76 22.65
C TYR A 426 -10.74 -2.10 22.12
N ALA A 427 -11.18 -1.04 22.78
CA ALA A 427 -12.38 -0.30 22.39
C ALA A 427 -12.06 1.15 22.05
N PHE A 428 -12.47 1.58 20.85
CA PHE A 428 -12.50 3.01 20.49
C PHE A 428 -13.67 3.70 21.21
N ALA A 429 -13.50 4.98 21.53
CA ALA A 429 -14.64 5.81 21.93
C ALA A 429 -15.42 6.19 20.66
N LEU A 430 -16.65 5.70 20.55
CA LEU A 430 -17.52 5.97 19.40
C LEU A 430 -18.57 7.02 19.74
N PRO A 431 -19.04 7.80 18.76
CA PRO A 431 -20.24 8.60 18.95
C PRO A 431 -21.45 7.70 19.22
N ASP A 432 -22.37 8.15 20.07
CA ASP A 432 -23.59 7.40 20.43
C ASP A 432 -24.47 7.13 19.20
N GLU A 433 -24.56 8.11 18.29
CA GLU A 433 -25.27 8.02 17.02
C GLU A 433 -24.46 8.67 15.88
N LEU A 434 -24.54 8.08 14.69
CA LEU A 434 -24.06 8.71 13.46
C LEU A 434 -25.23 9.46 12.83
N ASP A 435 -25.14 10.79 12.87
CA ASP A 435 -26.02 11.65 12.08
C ASP A 435 -25.46 11.68 10.65
N PRO A 436 -26.25 11.26 9.63
CA PRO A 436 -25.88 11.42 8.24
C PRO A 436 -25.38 12.84 7.92
N THR A 437 -25.91 13.89 8.53
CA THR A 437 -25.64 15.28 8.17
C THR A 437 -24.40 15.89 8.84
N ALA A 438 -23.79 15.21 9.82
CA ALA A 438 -22.69 15.75 10.60
C ALA A 438 -21.51 14.77 10.71
N THR A 439 -20.29 15.29 10.51
CA THR A 439 -19.07 14.53 10.72
C THR A 439 -18.81 14.30 12.21
N ARG A 440 -18.50 13.07 12.61
CA ARG A 440 -18.14 12.70 13.99
C ARG A 440 -16.67 12.29 14.12
N THR A 441 -16.13 12.39 15.33
CA THR A 441 -14.79 11.93 15.66
C THR A 441 -14.82 10.58 16.37
N ILE A 442 -13.85 9.73 16.06
CA ILE A 442 -13.60 8.44 16.69
C ILE A 442 -12.45 8.66 17.69
N GLY A 443 -12.74 8.55 18.98
CA GLY A 443 -11.77 8.78 20.03
C GLY A 443 -10.78 7.62 20.15
N VAL A 444 -9.50 7.96 20.05
CA VAL A 444 -8.36 7.00 20.04
C VAL A 444 -7.76 6.81 21.44
N ALA A 445 -7.95 7.78 22.35
CA ALA A 445 -7.38 7.77 23.68
C ALA A 445 -7.61 6.47 24.49
N PRO A 446 -8.80 5.85 24.50
CA PRO A 446 -9.02 4.61 25.26
C PRO A 446 -8.18 3.43 24.74
N VAL A 447 -7.95 3.35 23.43
CA VAL A 447 -7.09 2.32 22.82
C VAL A 447 -5.65 2.53 23.26
N LEU A 448 -5.13 3.76 23.19
CA LEU A 448 -3.76 4.07 23.60
C LEU A 448 -3.54 3.82 25.09
N ALA A 449 -4.51 4.19 25.93
CA ALA A 449 -4.46 3.94 27.38
C ALA A 449 -4.39 2.44 27.68
N ALA A 450 -5.20 1.63 26.98
CA ALA A 450 -5.21 0.18 27.14
C ALA A 450 -3.90 -0.47 26.66
N VAL A 451 -3.36 -0.02 25.51
CA VAL A 451 -2.05 -0.48 25.01
C VAL A 451 -0.95 -0.16 26.02
N VAL A 452 -0.90 1.06 26.56
CA VAL A 452 0.10 1.45 27.58
C VAL A 452 -0.06 0.61 28.86
N ALA A 453 -1.29 0.31 29.28
CA ALA A 453 -1.54 -0.55 30.43
C ALA A 453 -1.04 -1.98 30.20
N ASP A 454 -1.30 -2.56 29.02
CA ASP A 454 -0.83 -3.89 28.64
C ASP A 454 0.71 -3.94 28.57
N VAL A 455 1.35 -2.92 28.00
CA VAL A 455 2.82 -2.80 27.99
C VAL A 455 3.38 -2.77 29.42
N ARG A 456 2.78 -1.98 30.31
CA ARG A 456 3.18 -1.90 31.73
C ARG A 456 2.97 -3.22 32.48
N ALA A 457 1.95 -3.98 32.10
CA ALA A 457 1.68 -5.31 32.65
C ALA A 457 2.59 -6.41 32.06
N GLY A 458 3.47 -6.08 31.10
CA GLY A 458 4.35 -7.04 30.46
C GLY A 458 3.62 -7.98 29.50
N VAL A 459 2.47 -7.57 28.96
CA VAL A 459 1.73 -8.35 27.97
C VAL A 459 2.58 -8.48 26.68
N PRO A 460 2.71 -9.69 26.10
CA PRO A 460 3.49 -9.86 24.87
C PRO A 460 2.99 -9.00 23.70
N ALA A 461 3.91 -8.49 22.90
CA ALA A 461 3.59 -7.66 21.72
C ALA A 461 2.63 -8.35 20.74
N ALA A 462 2.71 -9.67 20.59
CA ALA A 462 1.79 -10.47 19.77
C ALA A 462 0.33 -10.36 20.24
N VAL A 463 0.10 -10.36 21.56
CA VAL A 463 -1.24 -10.21 22.15
C VAL A 463 -1.76 -8.78 21.96
N ILE A 464 -0.90 -7.77 22.18
CA ILE A 464 -1.24 -6.37 21.94
C ILE A 464 -1.62 -6.15 20.47
N ALA A 465 -0.83 -6.72 19.55
CA ALA A 465 -1.08 -6.67 18.11
C ALA A 465 -2.43 -7.29 17.78
N ALA A 466 -2.71 -8.52 18.24
CA ALA A 466 -3.98 -9.19 18.01
C ALA A 466 -5.18 -8.37 18.55
N ARG A 467 -5.11 -7.87 19.79
CA ARG A 467 -6.17 -7.04 20.40
C ARG A 467 -6.41 -5.75 19.64
N PHE A 468 -5.35 -5.12 19.13
CA PHE A 468 -5.46 -3.90 18.33
C PHE A 468 -6.11 -4.17 16.97
N HIS A 469 -5.72 -5.22 16.25
CA HIS A 469 -6.37 -5.59 14.98
C HIS A 469 -7.86 -5.90 15.19
N GLN A 470 -8.19 -6.63 16.25
CA GLN A 470 -9.59 -6.90 16.63
C GLN A 470 -10.38 -5.62 16.94
N ALA A 471 -9.76 -4.65 17.61
CA ALA A 471 -10.37 -3.36 17.92
C ALA A 471 -10.73 -2.59 16.64
N VAL A 472 -9.85 -2.59 15.64
CA VAL A 472 -10.09 -1.91 14.35
C VAL A 472 -11.17 -2.65 13.54
N ALA A 473 -11.17 -3.99 13.54
CA ALA A 473 -12.23 -4.77 12.88
C ALA A 473 -13.61 -4.53 13.55
N GLU A 474 -13.65 -4.44 14.88
CA GLU A 474 -14.86 -4.12 15.63
C GLU A 474 -15.34 -2.67 15.39
N LEU A 475 -14.41 -1.72 15.28
CA LEU A 475 -14.70 -0.34 14.89
C LEU A 475 -15.45 -0.30 13.54
N ILE A 476 -14.94 -1.02 12.53
CA ILE A 476 -15.55 -1.12 11.20
C ILE A 476 -16.98 -1.67 11.31
N LEU A 477 -17.17 -2.77 12.04
CA LEU A 477 -18.49 -3.37 12.22
C LEU A 477 -19.47 -2.42 12.91
N ARG A 478 -19.08 -1.82 14.03
CA ARG A 478 -19.96 -0.95 14.84
C ARG A 478 -20.39 0.29 14.06
N LEU A 479 -19.46 0.92 13.34
CA LEU A 479 -19.77 2.06 12.49
C LEU A 479 -20.68 1.66 11.32
N SER A 480 -20.42 0.52 10.68
CA SER A 480 -21.29 0.01 9.60
C SER A 480 -22.72 -0.24 10.09
N LEU A 481 -22.88 -0.85 11.27
CA LEU A 481 -24.18 -1.06 11.90
C LEU A 481 -24.90 0.25 12.23
N ALA A 482 -24.17 1.27 12.68
CA ALA A 482 -24.72 2.58 12.95
C ALA A 482 -25.20 3.26 11.67
N VAL A 483 -24.41 3.22 10.58
CA VAL A 483 -24.81 3.77 9.27
C VAL A 483 -26.01 3.01 8.70
N ARG A 484 -26.04 1.67 8.78
CA ARG A 484 -27.18 0.88 8.32
C ARG A 484 -28.47 1.23 9.07
N ARG A 485 -28.40 1.43 10.40
CA ARG A 485 -29.54 1.88 11.20
C ARG A 485 -30.04 3.26 10.80
N ALA A 486 -29.11 4.19 10.52
CA ALA A 486 -29.45 5.59 10.22
C ALA A 486 -29.94 5.79 8.77
N ALA A 487 -29.41 5.03 7.80
CA ALA A 487 -29.61 5.32 6.38
C ALA A 487 -29.91 4.08 5.49
N GLY A 488 -29.95 2.87 6.04
CA GLY A 488 -30.37 1.66 5.33
C GLY A 488 -29.33 1.02 4.41
N TYR A 489 -28.13 1.58 4.27
CA TYR A 489 -27.08 1.02 3.40
C TYR A 489 -26.54 -0.30 3.94
N ASN A 490 -26.35 -1.28 3.04
CA ASN A 490 -25.88 -2.63 3.39
C ASN A 490 -24.58 -3.06 2.68
N THR A 491 -24.01 -2.19 1.83
CA THR A 491 -22.76 -2.46 1.11
C THR A 491 -21.62 -1.69 1.76
N VAL A 492 -20.56 -2.39 2.12
CA VAL A 492 -19.36 -1.86 2.77
C VAL A 492 -18.16 -2.03 1.84
N ALA A 493 -17.46 -0.94 1.57
CA ALA A 493 -16.25 -0.90 0.75
C ALA A 493 -15.02 -0.69 1.65
N LEU A 494 -14.02 -1.57 1.55
CA LEU A 494 -12.77 -1.52 2.31
C LEU A 494 -11.61 -1.21 1.34
N SER A 495 -11.00 -0.03 1.46
CA SER A 495 -9.91 0.42 0.58
C SER A 495 -8.92 1.36 1.29
N GLY A 496 -7.80 1.65 0.66
CA GLY A 496 -6.63 2.30 1.25
C GLY A 496 -5.55 1.30 1.69
N GLY A 497 -4.30 1.77 1.79
CA GLY A 497 -3.12 0.91 1.97
C GLY A 497 -3.13 0.05 3.24
N VAL A 498 -3.89 0.42 4.26
CA VAL A 498 -4.01 -0.38 5.49
C VAL A 498 -4.70 -1.72 5.23
N PHE A 499 -5.60 -1.82 4.25
CA PHE A 499 -6.26 -3.09 3.90
C PHE A 499 -5.38 -4.06 3.10
N GLN A 500 -4.10 -3.74 2.91
CA GLN A 500 -3.08 -4.74 2.55
C GLN A 500 -2.78 -5.72 3.71
N ASN A 501 -3.18 -5.34 4.93
CA ASN A 501 -3.11 -6.15 6.13
C ASN A 501 -4.18 -7.26 6.09
N ILE A 502 -3.75 -8.50 5.86
CA ILE A 502 -4.67 -9.64 5.70
C ILE A 502 -5.35 -9.99 7.02
N THR A 503 -4.65 -9.82 8.15
CA THR A 503 -5.23 -10.09 9.47
C THR A 503 -6.42 -9.17 9.74
N LEU A 504 -6.28 -7.87 9.48
CA LEU A 504 -7.38 -6.91 9.62
C LEU A 504 -8.48 -7.18 8.59
N LEU A 505 -8.11 -7.40 7.32
CA LEU A 505 -9.07 -7.61 6.24
C LEU A 505 -9.94 -8.85 6.50
N GLU A 506 -9.34 -9.98 6.90
CA GLU A 506 -10.09 -11.19 7.25
C GLU A 506 -11.05 -10.96 8.43
N GLN A 507 -10.56 -10.31 9.50
CA GLN A 507 -11.38 -10.05 10.68
C GLN A 507 -12.55 -9.10 10.38
N ALA A 508 -12.32 -8.07 9.56
CA ALA A 508 -13.35 -7.13 9.15
C ALA A 508 -14.39 -7.79 8.23
N CYS A 509 -13.94 -8.49 7.17
CA CYS A 509 -14.83 -9.20 6.25
C CYS A 509 -15.73 -10.20 6.99
N ARG A 510 -15.14 -11.08 7.82
CA ARG A 510 -15.91 -12.07 8.59
C ARG A 510 -16.98 -11.41 9.46
N ARG A 511 -16.61 -10.40 10.25
CA ARG A 511 -17.54 -9.69 11.15
C ARG A 511 -18.69 -9.01 10.40
N LEU A 512 -18.38 -8.38 9.26
CA LEU A 512 -19.37 -7.70 8.43
C LEU A 512 -20.34 -8.69 7.75
N GLU A 513 -19.80 -9.77 7.19
CA GLU A 513 -20.59 -10.82 6.53
C GLU A 513 -21.48 -11.55 7.53
N ASP A 514 -20.97 -11.88 8.72
CA ASP A 514 -21.76 -12.48 9.81
C ASP A 514 -22.92 -11.55 10.24
N ALA A 515 -22.76 -10.23 10.08
CA ALA A 515 -23.78 -9.21 10.33
C ALA A 515 -24.67 -8.91 9.10
N GLY A 516 -24.50 -9.64 8.00
CA GLY A 516 -25.31 -9.58 6.78
C GLY A 516 -24.95 -8.47 5.80
N PHE A 517 -23.78 -7.85 5.92
CA PHE A 517 -23.31 -6.84 4.95
C PHE A 517 -22.75 -7.50 3.67
N GLN A 518 -22.91 -6.82 2.54
CA GLN A 518 -22.13 -7.10 1.34
C GLN A 518 -20.78 -6.38 1.45
N VAL A 519 -19.68 -7.11 1.41
CA VAL A 519 -18.33 -6.55 1.58
C VAL A 519 -17.59 -6.51 0.24
N LEU A 520 -17.07 -5.32 -0.09
CA LEU A 520 -16.23 -5.08 -1.26
C LEU A 520 -14.80 -4.84 -0.79
N TYR A 521 -13.87 -5.61 -1.34
CA TYR A 521 -12.43 -5.45 -1.15
C TYR A 521 -11.73 -5.69 -2.49
N HIS A 522 -10.51 -5.18 -2.59
CA HIS A 522 -9.75 -5.18 -3.83
C HIS A 522 -9.30 -6.58 -4.27
N HIS A 523 -9.38 -6.85 -5.57
CA HIS A 523 -8.90 -8.09 -6.19
C HIS A 523 -8.36 -7.93 -7.63
N LEU A 524 -8.59 -6.79 -8.30
CA LEU A 524 -8.04 -6.52 -9.64
C LEU A 524 -6.98 -5.42 -9.62
N VAL A 525 -7.17 -4.38 -8.82
CA VAL A 525 -6.18 -3.33 -8.57
C VAL A 525 -5.76 -3.33 -7.10
N PRO A 526 -4.57 -2.81 -6.76
CA PRO A 526 -4.16 -2.73 -5.36
C PRO A 526 -5.08 -1.84 -4.51
N PRO A 527 -5.30 -2.15 -3.22
CA PRO A 527 -5.98 -1.24 -2.29
C PRO A 527 -5.12 -0.02 -1.90
N ASN A 528 -3.83 -0.04 -2.20
CA ASN A 528 -2.94 1.10 -2.01
C ASN A 528 -2.99 2.05 -3.21
N ASP A 529 -2.15 3.10 -3.19
CA ASP A 529 -2.10 4.14 -4.22
C ASP A 529 -1.87 3.64 -5.65
N GLY A 530 -1.37 2.41 -5.84
CA GLY A 530 -1.30 1.76 -7.14
C GLY A 530 -2.67 1.44 -7.78
N GLY A 531 -3.77 1.52 -7.02
CA GLY A 531 -5.15 1.44 -7.54
C GLY A 531 -5.86 2.79 -7.66
N LEU A 532 -5.29 3.87 -7.10
CA LEU A 532 -5.94 5.17 -6.95
C LEU A 532 -6.40 5.77 -8.29
N ALA A 533 -5.60 5.62 -9.33
CA ALA A 533 -5.88 6.17 -10.65
C ALA A 533 -7.18 5.62 -11.27
N LEU A 534 -7.58 4.39 -10.94
CA LEU A 534 -8.86 3.83 -11.40
C LEU A 534 -10.04 4.63 -10.87
N GLY A 535 -10.07 4.88 -9.55
CA GLY A 535 -11.13 5.63 -8.90
C GLY A 535 -11.17 7.09 -9.38
N GLN A 536 -10.00 7.72 -9.49
CA GLN A 536 -9.88 9.06 -10.09
C GLN A 536 -10.48 9.10 -11.50
N ALA A 537 -10.14 8.15 -12.37
CA ALA A 537 -10.61 8.15 -13.75
C ALA A 537 -12.14 8.03 -13.83
N VAL A 538 -12.74 7.15 -13.01
CA VAL A 538 -14.19 6.97 -12.98
C VAL A 538 -14.91 8.22 -12.47
N ILE A 539 -14.44 8.81 -11.36
CA ILE A 539 -15.02 10.03 -10.79
C ILE A 539 -14.88 11.19 -11.78
N GLY A 540 -13.67 11.46 -12.27
CA GLY A 540 -13.42 12.59 -13.17
C GLY A 540 -14.14 12.46 -14.52
N GLY A 541 -14.22 11.23 -15.06
CA GLY A 541 -15.00 10.95 -16.27
C GLY A 541 -16.49 11.24 -16.07
N ARG A 542 -17.08 10.87 -14.93
CA ARG A 542 -18.49 11.19 -14.62
C ARG A 542 -18.72 12.68 -14.44
N VAL A 543 -17.83 13.37 -13.70
CA VAL A 543 -17.91 14.83 -13.51
C VAL A 543 -17.89 15.54 -14.86
N HIS A 544 -16.98 15.15 -15.77
CA HIS A 544 -16.90 15.71 -17.12
C HIS A 544 -18.15 15.40 -17.96
N LEU A 545 -18.68 14.18 -17.88
CA LEU A 545 -19.89 13.80 -18.61
C LEU A 545 -21.12 14.62 -18.16
N ARG A 546 -21.22 14.93 -16.86
CA ARG A 546 -22.32 15.73 -16.30
C ARG A 546 -22.21 17.19 -16.70
N SER A 547 -21.01 17.78 -16.67
CA SER A 547 -20.82 19.18 -17.07
C SER A 547 -21.23 19.42 -18.53
N ARG A 548 -20.97 18.46 -19.43
CA ARG A 548 -21.43 18.50 -20.84
C ARG A 548 -22.93 18.42 -21.04
N LYS A 549 -23.66 17.75 -20.15
CA LYS A 549 -25.14 17.65 -20.23
C LYS A 549 -25.83 18.91 -19.70
N SER A 550 -25.12 19.70 -18.88
CA SER A 550 -25.62 20.94 -18.29
C SER A 550 -25.26 22.20 -19.09
N SER A 551 -24.29 22.12 -20.00
CA SER A 551 -23.97 23.11 -21.04
C SER A 551 -24.78 22.89 -22.29
#